data_AF-A0A9D9PNB5-F1
#
_entry.id   AF-A0A9D9PNB5-F1
#
_cell.length_a   1.000
_cell.length_b   1.000
_cell.length_c   1.000
_cell.angle_alpha   90.00
_cell.angle_beta   90.00
_cell.angle_gamma   90.00
#
_symmetry.space_group_name_H-M   'P 1'
#
loop_
_entity.id
_entity.type
_entity.pdbx_description
1 polymer ?
#
loop_
_entity_poly.entity_id
_entity_poly.type
_entity_poly.pdbx_seq_one_letter_code
_entity_poly.pdbx_strand_id
1 'polypeptide(L)'
;MLKEKTAVLACVLASLFAFASCGPVSENTELSVGKTTESVSETAAETEETTAAETTEAEAATTVVSEKVTAETTAAEKVTEAPETKAETKAETKADAETASDKPYAAAYTELAKKIIEENGDDVTFALIDIDGDDTPELSAGKLGYWVSLYTYADEKVHTLMDFYPYGVSGNIGYDYIPGQNYLHYSSASNAGIIRYDNYMKVTGNHELETIACIEARFFDDKNGNGLADQDELDTYTENAKYYKDGEEITAEEVASYNKGESREVAGSLTLDELINAMK
;
A
#
# COMPACT_ATOMS: atom_id res chain seq x y z
N MET A 1 -50.67 -6.18 21.73
CA MET A 1 -49.90 -5.91 20.49
C MET A 1 -48.59 -5.24 20.87
N LEU A 2 -47.53 -6.03 21.08
CA LEU A 2 -46.15 -5.56 21.13
C LEU A 2 -45.47 -6.15 19.89
N LYS A 3 -44.66 -5.36 19.19
CA LYS A 3 -43.71 -5.88 18.20
C LYS A 3 -42.32 -5.37 18.56
N GLU A 4 -41.44 -6.32 18.80
CA GLU A 4 -40.03 -6.09 19.13
C GLU A 4 -39.29 -5.53 17.91
N LYS A 5 -38.21 -4.79 18.17
CA LYS A 5 -37.28 -4.35 17.15
C LYS A 5 -36.04 -5.23 17.23
N THR A 6 -35.77 -6.00 16.19
CA THR A 6 -34.47 -6.63 15.95
C THR A 6 -33.95 -6.07 14.64
N ALA A 7 -32.88 -5.27 14.71
CA ALA A 7 -32.25 -4.68 13.52
C ALA A 7 -31.19 -5.64 12.99
N VAL A 8 -31.18 -5.85 11.67
CA VAL A 8 -30.18 -6.68 10.98
C VAL A 8 -28.91 -5.86 10.75
N LEU A 9 -27.77 -6.42 11.16
CA LEU A 9 -26.46 -5.89 10.82
C LEU A 9 -26.07 -6.40 9.42
N ALA A 10 -25.90 -5.50 8.46
CA ALA A 10 -25.40 -5.82 7.13
C ALA A 10 -23.97 -5.25 6.99
N CYS A 11 -22.96 -6.11 7.17
CA CYS A 11 -21.59 -5.78 6.81
C CYS A 11 -21.44 -5.92 5.29
N VAL A 12 -21.27 -4.81 4.58
CA VAL A 12 -20.77 -4.81 3.20
C VAL A 12 -19.25 -4.76 3.27
N LEU A 13 -18.60 -5.92 3.18
CA LEU A 13 -17.20 -5.99 2.76
C LEU A 13 -17.20 -5.87 1.23
N ALA A 14 -16.94 -4.67 0.73
CA ALA A 14 -16.61 -4.45 -0.68
C ALA A 14 -15.08 -4.36 -0.81
N SER A 15 -14.40 -5.50 -0.66
CA SER A 15 -12.97 -5.60 -0.98
C SER A 15 -12.80 -5.54 -2.49
N LEU A 16 -12.26 -4.42 -3.02
CA LEU A 16 -11.96 -4.31 -4.44
C LEU A 16 -10.91 -5.35 -4.86
N PHE A 17 -11.15 -5.97 -6.02
CA PHE A 17 -10.18 -6.84 -6.66
C PHE A 17 -9.08 -6.01 -7.34
N ALA A 18 -7.92 -5.88 -6.70
CA ALA A 18 -6.68 -5.61 -7.41
C ALA A 18 -6.25 -6.90 -8.14
N PHE A 19 -6.73 -7.09 -9.37
CA PHE A 19 -6.29 -8.22 -10.20
C PHE A 19 -4.80 -8.10 -10.51
N ALA A 20 -4.06 -9.20 -10.30
CA ALA A 20 -2.63 -9.32 -10.57
C ALA A 20 -2.32 -9.47 -12.08
N SER A 21 -2.86 -8.58 -12.91
CA SER A 21 -2.72 -8.62 -14.36
C SER A 21 -2.60 -7.20 -14.91
N CYS A 22 -2.14 -7.08 -16.16
CA CYS A 22 -2.03 -5.82 -16.91
C CYS A 22 -3.39 -5.19 -17.29
N GLY A 23 -4.43 -5.34 -16.46
CA GLY A 23 -5.73 -4.71 -16.64
C GLY A 23 -5.71 -3.22 -16.24
N PRO A 24 -6.56 -2.38 -16.84
CA PRO A 24 -6.62 -0.96 -16.49
C PRO A 24 -7.16 -0.77 -15.07
N VAL A 25 -6.40 -0.06 -14.24
CA VAL A 25 -6.86 0.40 -12.91
C VAL A 25 -7.56 1.75 -13.09
N SER A 26 -8.87 1.74 -13.38
CA SER A 26 -9.64 2.98 -13.55
C SER A 26 -11.14 2.81 -13.23
N GLU A 27 -11.52 2.85 -11.95
CA GLU A 27 -12.90 3.16 -11.51
C GLU A 27 -12.91 3.91 -10.15
N ASN A 28 -12.48 5.17 -10.14
CA ASN A 28 -12.83 6.08 -9.05
C ASN A 28 -14.32 6.47 -9.19
N THR A 29 -15.21 5.77 -8.49
CA THR A 29 -16.65 6.06 -8.52
C THR A 29 -17.00 7.21 -7.58
N GLU A 30 -17.56 8.31 -8.11
CA GLU A 30 -18.09 9.40 -7.28
C GLU A 30 -19.21 8.91 -6.34
N LEU A 31 -19.07 9.23 -5.05
CA LEU A 31 -19.97 8.78 -3.99
C LEU A 31 -21.26 9.61 -3.93
N SER A 32 -22.10 9.47 -4.96
CA SER A 32 -23.43 10.11 -5.05
C SER A 32 -24.45 9.41 -4.13
N VAL A 33 -24.81 10.07 -3.02
CA VAL A 33 -25.82 9.59 -2.07
C VAL A 33 -27.24 9.61 -2.68
N GLY A 34 -27.59 8.52 -3.37
CA GLY A 34 -28.88 8.31 -4.04
C GLY A 34 -29.78 7.27 -3.33
N LYS A 35 -30.83 7.74 -2.67
CA LYS A 35 -31.83 6.92 -1.97
C LYS A 35 -32.82 6.25 -2.94
N THR A 36 -33.00 4.92 -2.87
CA THR A 36 -34.30 4.17 -2.70
C THR A 36 -34.18 2.68 -3.11
N THR A 37 -34.94 1.83 -2.43
CA THR A 37 -35.07 0.36 -2.52
C THR A 37 -35.87 -0.17 -3.73
N GLU A 38 -35.61 -1.43 -4.17
CA GLU A 38 -36.51 -2.60 -3.91
C GLU A 38 -36.13 -3.91 -4.65
N SER A 39 -36.19 -5.05 -3.93
CA SER A 39 -36.56 -6.42 -4.41
C SER A 39 -35.59 -7.17 -5.38
N VAL A 40 -35.54 -8.51 -5.54
CA VAL A 40 -36.52 -9.62 -5.36
C VAL A 40 -35.85 -10.98 -4.93
N SER A 41 -36.57 -11.74 -4.08
CA SER A 41 -36.58 -13.20 -3.75
C SER A 41 -35.39 -14.19 -3.94
N GLU A 42 -35.21 -15.04 -2.92
CA GLU A 42 -34.69 -16.42 -3.01
C GLU A 42 -35.61 -17.39 -3.79
N THR A 43 -35.07 -18.52 -4.27
CA THR A 43 -35.73 -19.84 -4.22
C THR A 43 -34.65 -20.94 -4.15
N ALA A 44 -34.93 -22.01 -3.41
CA ALA A 44 -33.97 -23.05 -3.00
C ALA A 44 -33.89 -24.27 -3.95
N ALA A 45 -32.90 -25.15 -3.76
CA ALA A 45 -33.12 -26.55 -3.29
C ALA A 45 -31.88 -27.48 -3.45
N GLU A 46 -31.74 -28.40 -2.47
CA GLU A 46 -31.08 -29.73 -2.46
C GLU A 46 -29.59 -29.88 -2.90
N THR A 47 -28.68 -30.34 -2.03
CA THR A 47 -28.47 -31.69 -1.42
C THR A 47 -27.64 -32.63 -2.32
N GLU A 48 -26.41 -32.95 -1.91
CA GLU A 48 -25.93 -34.33 -1.96
C GLU A 48 -24.84 -34.62 -0.91
N GLU A 49 -24.71 -35.90 -0.58
CA GLU A 49 -23.94 -36.50 0.52
C GLU A 49 -22.72 -37.24 -0.05
N THR A 50 -21.56 -37.25 0.62
CA THR A 50 -20.66 -38.43 0.60
C THR A 50 -19.51 -38.39 1.62
N THR A 51 -19.54 -39.38 2.53
CA THR A 51 -18.45 -40.22 3.05
C THR A 51 -17.04 -39.66 3.35
N ALA A 52 -16.58 -39.99 4.56
CA ALA A 52 -15.20 -39.82 5.03
C ALA A 52 -14.16 -40.72 4.35
N ALA A 53 -12.91 -40.28 4.38
CA ALA A 53 -11.74 -41.15 4.28
C ALA A 53 -10.74 -40.81 5.40
N GLU A 54 -10.38 -41.85 6.16
CA GLU A 54 -9.43 -41.86 7.26
C GLU A 54 -7.99 -41.88 6.73
N THR A 55 -7.08 -41.07 7.29
CA THR A 55 -5.63 -41.35 7.20
C THR A 55 -4.93 -41.04 8.53
N THR A 56 -4.06 -41.96 8.91
CA THR A 56 -3.45 -42.11 10.22
C THR A 56 -2.22 -41.23 10.47
N GLU A 57 -1.90 -41.05 11.74
CA GLU A 57 -0.68 -40.44 12.26
C GLU A 57 0.61 -41.02 11.65
N ALA A 58 1.63 -40.18 11.55
CA ALA A 58 3.03 -40.59 11.56
C ALA A 58 3.80 -39.68 12.53
N GLU A 59 4.31 -40.25 13.62
CA GLU A 59 5.17 -39.54 14.57
C GLU A 59 6.49 -39.10 13.91
N ALA A 60 6.89 -37.86 14.18
CA ALA A 60 8.28 -37.41 14.02
C ALA A 60 8.76 -36.78 15.33
N ALA A 61 9.35 -37.61 16.19
CA ALA A 61 9.88 -37.17 17.48
C ALA A 61 11.01 -36.14 17.29
N THR A 62 10.79 -34.90 17.73
CA THR A 62 11.85 -33.88 17.81
C THR A 62 12.35 -33.80 19.25
N THR A 63 13.63 -34.17 19.44
CA THR A 63 14.26 -34.23 20.76
C THR A 63 14.66 -32.82 21.23
N VAL A 64 14.37 -32.51 22.50
CA VAL A 64 14.78 -31.25 23.14
C VAL A 64 16.29 -31.23 23.34
N VAL A 65 16.97 -30.21 22.81
CA VAL A 65 18.27 -29.73 23.32
C VAL A 65 18.12 -28.26 23.66
N SER A 66 17.89 -28.00 24.94
CA SER A 66 17.97 -26.66 25.53
C SER A 66 19.39 -26.45 26.02
N GLU A 67 20.15 -25.57 25.37
CA GLU A 67 21.46 -25.14 25.89
C GLU A 67 21.42 -23.70 26.41
N LYS A 68 21.93 -23.58 27.63
CA LYS A 68 21.82 -22.47 28.56
C LYS A 68 23.07 -21.62 28.43
N VAL A 69 22.94 -20.36 27.98
CA VAL A 69 24.02 -19.37 28.14
C VAL A 69 23.77 -18.57 29.41
N THR A 70 24.70 -18.70 30.35
CA THR A 70 24.69 -18.05 31.66
C THR A 70 25.12 -16.59 31.59
N ALA A 71 24.44 -15.74 32.36
CA ALA A 71 24.97 -14.43 32.72
C ALA A 71 26.16 -14.58 33.68
N GLU A 72 27.14 -13.68 33.56
CA GLU A 72 28.15 -13.46 34.59
C GLU A 72 28.27 -11.96 34.91
N THR A 73 28.51 -11.65 36.19
CA THR A 73 28.36 -10.30 36.76
C THR A 73 29.64 -9.88 37.49
N THR A 74 30.07 -8.64 37.29
CA THR A 74 30.94 -7.88 38.22
C THR A 74 30.66 -6.39 37.97
N ALA A 75 30.04 -5.58 38.85
CA ALA A 75 30.44 -5.17 40.21
C ALA A 75 31.83 -4.49 40.24
N ALA A 76 32.06 -3.30 40.81
CA ALA A 76 31.21 -2.21 41.36
C ALA A 76 31.97 -0.86 41.12
N GLU A 77 31.48 0.35 41.43
CA GLU A 77 31.41 0.96 42.78
C GLU A 77 30.61 2.30 42.78
N LYS A 78 30.33 2.81 43.98
CA LYS A 78 29.31 3.78 44.44
C LYS A 78 29.85 5.23 44.62
N VAL A 79 28.93 6.14 45.02
CA VAL A 79 29.09 7.47 45.71
C VAL A 79 28.97 8.68 44.77
N THR A 80 28.22 9.77 45.03
CA THR A 80 27.57 10.31 46.26
C THR A 80 26.04 10.55 46.09
N GLU A 81 25.45 11.56 46.77
CA GLU A 81 24.05 12.02 46.74
C GLU A 81 23.94 13.51 46.30
N ALA A 82 22.71 14.01 46.17
CA ALA A 82 22.33 15.38 45.77
C ALA A 82 22.62 16.48 46.84
N PRO A 83 22.27 17.76 46.57
CA PRO A 83 20.93 18.19 46.96
C PRO A 83 20.19 19.08 45.95
N GLU A 84 18.88 19.18 46.15
CA GLU A 84 17.90 19.96 45.39
C GLU A 84 18.09 21.48 45.55
N THR A 85 17.67 22.29 44.56
CA THR A 85 16.96 23.55 44.86
C THR A 85 15.94 23.91 43.78
N LYS A 86 14.77 24.36 44.26
CA LYS A 86 13.56 24.73 43.54
C LYS A 86 13.69 26.05 42.77
N ALA A 87 13.19 26.11 41.53
CA ALA A 87 12.80 27.37 40.88
C ALA A 87 11.57 27.15 39.98
N GLU A 88 10.42 27.66 40.42
CA GLU A 88 9.21 27.74 39.59
C GLU A 88 9.40 28.85 38.55
N THR A 89 9.05 28.60 37.29
CA THR A 89 8.76 29.69 36.33
C THR A 89 7.59 29.29 35.47
N LYS A 90 6.44 29.89 35.79
CA LYS A 90 5.20 29.79 35.01
C LYS A 90 5.37 30.59 33.72
N ALA A 91 5.81 29.93 32.64
CA ALA A 91 5.71 30.49 31.30
C ALA A 91 4.30 30.18 30.75
N GLU A 92 3.44 31.19 30.70
CA GLU A 92 2.22 31.13 29.89
C GLU A 92 2.64 31.22 28.42
N THR A 93 2.79 30.07 27.76
CA THR A 93 2.91 30.02 26.30
C THR A 93 1.58 30.46 25.69
N LYS A 94 1.48 31.78 25.45
CA LYS A 94 0.46 32.37 24.60
C LYS A 94 0.45 31.60 23.29
N ALA A 95 -0.72 31.09 22.89
CA ALA A 95 -0.87 30.29 21.69
C ALA A 95 -0.14 30.95 20.50
N ASP A 96 0.71 30.17 19.83
CA ASP A 96 1.23 30.57 18.54
C ASP A 96 0.04 30.83 17.62
N ALA A 97 0.01 32.04 17.05
CA ALA A 97 -0.80 32.25 15.88
C ALA A 97 -0.15 31.40 14.78
N GLU A 98 -0.83 30.32 14.41
CA GLU A 98 -0.47 29.46 13.29
C GLU A 98 -0.10 30.36 12.11
N THR A 99 1.19 30.39 11.78
CA THR A 99 1.71 31.24 10.73
C THR A 99 1.26 30.62 9.43
N ALA A 100 0.18 31.19 8.87
CA ALA A 100 -0.38 30.74 7.61
C ALA A 100 0.74 30.69 6.57
N SER A 101 0.95 29.50 6.01
CA SER A 101 1.94 29.31 4.96
C SER A 101 1.51 30.02 3.68
N ASP A 102 2.46 30.62 2.98
CA ASP A 102 2.23 31.20 1.65
C ASP A 102 2.04 30.12 0.55
N LYS A 103 2.25 28.82 0.88
CA LYS A 103 2.04 27.68 -0.03
C LYS A 103 0.54 27.34 -0.13
N PRO A 104 -0.08 27.32 -1.34
CA PRO A 104 -1.53 27.18 -1.48
C PRO A 104 -2.06 25.80 -1.04
N TYR A 105 -1.25 24.75 -1.19
CA TYR A 105 -1.59 23.38 -0.79
C TYR A 105 -1.57 23.16 0.73
N ALA A 106 -0.85 23.99 1.50
CA ALA A 106 -0.50 23.71 2.89
C ALA A 106 -1.72 23.53 3.80
N ALA A 107 -2.73 24.41 3.67
CA ALA A 107 -3.96 24.31 4.45
C ALA A 107 -4.78 23.06 4.06
N ALA A 108 -4.87 22.76 2.77
CA ALA A 108 -5.65 21.63 2.27
C ALA A 108 -5.05 20.27 2.69
N TYR A 109 -3.72 20.12 2.59
CA TYR A 109 -3.01 18.94 3.06
C TYR A 109 -3.01 18.81 4.58
N THR A 110 -2.98 19.91 5.34
CA THR A 110 -3.10 19.88 6.81
C THR A 110 -4.45 19.30 7.24
N GLU A 111 -5.55 19.74 6.63
CA GLU A 111 -6.89 19.22 6.97
C GLU A 111 -7.09 17.77 6.48
N LEU A 112 -6.55 17.41 5.31
CA LEU A 112 -6.58 16.03 4.83
C LEU A 112 -5.77 15.10 5.75
N ALA A 113 -4.56 15.48 6.16
CA ALA A 113 -3.72 14.66 7.04
C ALA A 113 -4.37 14.42 8.41
N LYS A 114 -5.00 15.45 9.00
CA LYS A 114 -5.82 15.31 10.23
C LYS A 114 -6.95 14.30 10.04
N LYS A 115 -7.69 14.38 8.93
CA LYS A 115 -8.79 13.44 8.60
C LYS A 115 -8.28 12.00 8.46
N ILE A 116 -7.18 11.79 7.75
CA ILE A 116 -6.59 10.46 7.55
C ILE A 116 -6.18 9.85 8.91
N ILE A 117 -5.60 10.64 9.83
CA ILE A 117 -5.31 10.20 11.21
C ILE A 117 -6.60 9.87 11.98
N GLU A 118 -7.64 10.71 11.92
CA GLU A 118 -8.91 10.44 12.60
C GLU A 118 -9.55 9.11 12.14
N GLU A 119 -9.42 8.79 10.85
CA GLU A 119 -9.98 7.58 10.26
C GLU A 119 -9.10 6.33 10.46
N ASN A 120 -7.77 6.48 10.63
CA ASN A 120 -6.82 5.35 10.55
C ASN A 120 -5.85 5.19 11.73
N GLY A 121 -5.74 6.18 12.62
CA GLY A 121 -4.86 6.17 13.80
C GLY A 121 -3.60 7.02 13.67
N ASP A 122 -2.99 7.33 14.82
CA ASP A 122 -1.83 8.22 14.97
C ASP A 122 -0.51 7.65 14.41
N ASP A 123 -0.49 6.39 13.98
CA ASP A 123 0.64 5.69 13.36
C ASP A 123 0.70 5.87 11.83
N VAL A 124 -0.19 6.68 11.24
CA VAL A 124 -0.06 7.14 9.85
C VAL A 124 1.12 8.12 9.74
N THR A 125 1.91 7.94 8.68
CA THR A 125 3.05 8.79 8.33
C THR A 125 2.84 9.49 6.99
N PHE A 126 3.51 10.61 6.79
CA PHE A 126 3.36 11.46 5.62
C PHE A 126 4.70 11.79 4.95
N ALA A 127 4.65 12.18 3.68
CA ALA A 127 5.77 12.84 3.00
C ALA A 127 5.23 13.84 1.97
N LEU A 128 6.03 14.88 1.72
CA LEU A 128 5.91 15.72 0.53
C LEU A 128 6.91 15.21 -0.49
N ILE A 129 6.45 14.79 -1.65
CA ILE A 129 7.26 14.26 -2.75
C ILE A 129 7.05 15.07 -4.02
N ASP A 130 7.95 14.94 -4.99
CA ASP A 130 7.92 15.66 -6.26
C ASP A 130 7.85 14.63 -7.39
N ILE A 131 6.65 14.34 -7.88
CA ILE A 131 6.44 13.32 -8.92
C ILE A 131 6.64 13.90 -10.31
N ASP A 132 5.98 15.02 -10.63
CA ASP A 132 5.89 15.53 -12.01
C ASP A 132 6.69 16.81 -12.30
N GLY A 133 7.23 17.48 -11.28
CA GLY A 133 8.08 18.66 -11.42
C GLY A 133 7.34 19.99 -11.62
N ASP A 134 6.06 20.09 -11.24
CA ASP A 134 5.25 21.33 -11.39
C ASP A 134 5.44 22.40 -10.29
N ASP A 135 6.45 22.24 -9.43
CA ASP A 135 6.73 23.00 -8.19
C ASP A 135 5.73 22.77 -7.02
N THR A 136 4.64 22.00 -7.20
CA THR A 136 3.69 21.59 -6.16
C THR A 136 3.95 20.15 -5.73
N PRO A 137 4.40 19.89 -4.48
CA PRO A 137 4.67 18.52 -4.06
C PRO A 137 3.39 17.74 -3.81
N GLU A 138 3.33 16.47 -4.21
CA GLU A 138 2.28 15.55 -3.78
C GLU A 138 2.41 15.17 -2.30
N LEU A 139 1.27 14.96 -1.66
CA LEU A 139 1.17 14.36 -0.34
C LEU A 139 1.09 12.83 -0.47
N SER A 140 2.15 12.14 -0.02
CA SER A 140 2.06 10.73 0.35
C SER A 140 1.55 10.61 1.79
N ALA A 141 0.62 9.69 2.02
CA ALA A 141 0.12 9.34 3.36
C ALA A 141 -0.01 7.82 3.46
N GLY A 142 0.47 7.19 4.53
CA GLY A 142 0.44 5.74 4.61
C GLY A 142 0.88 5.12 5.92
N LYS A 143 0.66 3.80 6.00
CA LYS A 143 1.27 2.91 6.98
C LYS A 143 2.20 1.98 6.24
N LEU A 144 3.51 2.18 6.44
CA LEU A 144 4.56 1.46 5.72
C LEU A 144 4.36 -0.07 5.83
N GLY A 145 4.36 -0.75 4.68
CA GLY A 145 4.11 -2.19 4.60
C GLY A 145 2.65 -2.63 4.78
N TYR A 146 1.68 -1.69 4.84
CA TYR A 146 0.25 -2.00 4.90
C TYR A 146 -0.57 -1.32 3.79
N TRP A 147 -0.56 0.01 3.70
CA TRP A 147 -1.11 0.76 2.55
C TRP A 147 -0.46 2.13 2.38
N VAL A 148 -0.57 2.69 1.18
CA VAL A 148 -0.25 4.09 0.88
C VAL A 148 -1.34 4.73 0.01
N SER A 149 -1.61 6.00 0.27
CA SER A 149 -2.41 6.89 -0.55
C SER A 149 -1.54 8.06 -1.03
N LEU A 150 -1.91 8.63 -2.18
CA LEU A 150 -1.17 9.69 -2.85
C LEU A 150 -2.14 10.75 -3.36
N TYR A 151 -1.82 12.02 -3.13
CA TYR A 151 -2.70 13.15 -3.44
C TYR A 151 -1.93 14.31 -4.07
N THR A 152 -2.42 14.83 -5.19
CA THR A 152 -1.91 16.08 -5.80
C THR A 152 -2.81 17.27 -5.46
N TYR A 153 -2.27 18.50 -5.49
CA TYR A 153 -3.02 19.73 -5.27
C TYR A 153 -3.00 20.58 -6.54
N ALA A 154 -4.16 20.74 -7.17
CA ALA A 154 -4.31 21.51 -8.40
C ALA A 154 -5.73 22.09 -8.50
N ASP A 155 -5.93 23.16 -9.26
CA ASP A 155 -7.23 23.82 -9.41
C ASP A 155 -7.86 24.22 -8.04
N GLU A 156 -7.02 24.72 -7.14
CA GLU A 156 -7.33 25.13 -5.75
C GLU A 156 -7.85 23.99 -4.82
N LYS A 157 -7.76 22.72 -5.24
CA LYS A 157 -8.27 21.55 -4.49
C LYS A 157 -7.30 20.37 -4.49
N VAL A 158 -7.56 19.40 -3.62
CA VAL A 158 -6.83 18.13 -3.58
C VAL A 158 -7.53 17.10 -4.48
N HIS A 159 -6.75 16.31 -5.23
CA HIS A 159 -7.21 15.17 -6.03
C HIS A 159 -6.49 13.90 -5.57
N THR A 160 -7.19 12.77 -5.57
CA THR A 160 -6.64 11.48 -5.15
C THR A 160 -6.06 10.73 -6.34
N LEU A 161 -4.74 10.49 -6.31
CA LEU A 161 -4.01 9.71 -7.30
C LEU A 161 -4.00 8.22 -6.93
N MET A 162 -3.78 7.89 -5.65
CA MET A 162 -3.84 6.54 -5.10
C MET A 162 -4.69 6.57 -3.82
N ASP A 163 -5.64 5.64 -3.69
CA ASP A 163 -6.51 5.52 -2.51
C ASP A 163 -6.33 4.15 -1.86
N PHE A 164 -5.67 4.10 -0.69
CA PHE A 164 -5.41 2.88 0.08
C PHE A 164 -4.77 1.74 -0.73
N TYR A 165 -3.82 2.07 -1.61
CA TYR A 165 -3.10 1.09 -2.42
C TYR A 165 -2.29 0.17 -1.48
N PRO A 166 -2.59 -1.13 -1.44
CA PRO A 166 -2.06 -2.02 -0.41
C PRO A 166 -0.63 -2.48 -0.74
N TYR A 167 0.15 -2.76 0.29
CA TYR A 167 1.39 -3.53 0.17
C TYR A 167 1.07 -5.04 0.31
N GLY A 168 1.94 -5.90 -0.22
CA GLY A 168 1.87 -7.37 -0.11
C GLY A 168 0.84 -8.06 -1.00
N VAL A 169 -0.23 -7.36 -1.41
CA VAL A 169 -1.25 -7.91 -2.32
C VAL A 169 -0.59 -8.28 -3.66
N SER A 170 -0.80 -9.52 -4.09
CA SER A 170 -0.22 -10.06 -5.33
C SER A 170 1.31 -9.91 -5.38
N GLY A 171 1.99 -10.06 -4.24
CA GLY A 171 3.44 -9.94 -4.14
C GLY A 171 3.99 -8.52 -4.39
N ASN A 172 3.13 -7.49 -4.40
CA ASN A 172 3.57 -6.11 -4.50
C ASN A 172 4.38 -5.72 -3.26
N ILE A 173 5.63 -5.30 -3.45
CA ILE A 173 6.52 -4.92 -2.35
C ILE A 173 6.50 -3.42 -2.02
N GLY A 174 5.96 -2.59 -2.91
CA GLY A 174 5.92 -1.14 -2.75
C GLY A 174 5.67 -0.40 -4.06
N TYR A 175 5.54 0.92 -3.93
CA TYR A 175 5.29 1.83 -5.04
C TYR A 175 6.46 2.82 -5.09
N ASP A 176 7.03 3.01 -6.27
CA ASP A 176 8.18 3.87 -6.51
C ASP A 176 7.81 5.00 -7.46
N TYR A 177 8.54 6.12 -7.39
CA TYR A 177 8.50 7.21 -8.35
C TYR A 177 9.90 7.69 -8.69
N ILE A 178 10.05 8.37 -9.84
CA ILE A 178 11.30 9.02 -10.24
C ILE A 178 11.08 10.53 -10.14
N PRO A 179 11.80 11.25 -9.25
CA PRO A 179 11.50 12.65 -8.94
C PRO A 179 11.48 13.58 -10.16
N GLY A 180 10.42 14.39 -10.26
CA GLY A 180 10.23 15.40 -11.31
C GLY A 180 10.16 14.85 -12.75
N GLN A 181 9.85 13.56 -12.94
CA GLN A 181 9.77 12.93 -14.27
C GLN A 181 8.37 12.45 -14.66
N ASN A 182 7.37 12.64 -13.80
CA ASN A 182 6.01 12.15 -13.93
C ASN A 182 5.96 10.64 -14.25
N TYR A 183 6.65 9.88 -13.39
CA TYR A 183 6.91 8.47 -13.63
C TYR A 183 6.84 7.68 -12.33
N LEU A 184 5.84 6.82 -12.21
CA LEU A 184 5.66 5.88 -11.10
C LEU A 184 5.85 4.45 -11.60
N HIS A 185 6.30 3.57 -10.71
CA HIS A 185 6.46 2.14 -10.94
C HIS A 185 5.95 1.35 -9.75
N TYR A 186 5.39 0.17 -9.99
CA TYR A 186 5.33 -0.88 -8.98
C TYR A 186 5.52 -2.25 -9.64
N SER A 187 6.13 -3.17 -8.90
CA SER A 187 6.31 -4.56 -9.32
C SER A 187 5.40 -5.46 -8.51
N SER A 188 4.74 -6.41 -9.17
CA SER A 188 3.92 -7.44 -8.53
C SER A 188 4.25 -8.83 -9.09
N ALA A 189 3.82 -9.89 -8.43
CA ALA A 189 4.21 -11.25 -8.77
C ALA A 189 3.06 -12.26 -8.56
N SER A 190 2.89 -13.16 -9.53
CA SER A 190 2.02 -14.34 -9.41
C SER A 190 2.86 -15.62 -9.45
N ASN A 191 2.22 -16.77 -9.20
CA ASN A 191 2.85 -18.10 -9.22
C ASN A 191 4.20 -18.16 -8.46
N ALA A 192 4.21 -17.66 -7.22
CA ALA A 192 5.39 -17.59 -6.34
C ALA A 192 6.62 -16.85 -6.95
N GLY A 193 6.40 -15.92 -7.89
CA GLY A 193 7.45 -15.15 -8.55
C GLY A 193 7.87 -15.67 -9.92
N ILE A 194 7.29 -16.78 -10.40
CA ILE A 194 7.54 -17.35 -11.74
C ILE A 194 7.00 -16.42 -12.84
N ILE A 195 6.02 -15.57 -12.52
CA ILE A 195 5.57 -14.46 -13.36
C ILE A 195 5.65 -13.18 -12.54
N ARG A 196 6.23 -12.12 -13.11
CA ARG A 196 6.27 -10.78 -12.52
C ARG A 196 5.66 -9.75 -13.47
N TYR A 197 5.05 -8.71 -12.91
CA TYR A 197 4.42 -7.62 -13.65
C TYR A 197 4.99 -6.28 -13.17
N ASP A 198 5.79 -5.64 -14.02
CA ASP A 198 6.30 -4.29 -13.81
C ASP A 198 5.34 -3.30 -14.45
N ASN A 199 4.61 -2.56 -13.62
CA ASN A 199 3.61 -1.58 -14.02
C ASN A 199 4.20 -0.19 -13.94
N TYR A 200 4.05 0.59 -15.01
CA TYR A 200 4.55 1.95 -15.13
C TYR A 200 3.38 2.90 -15.32
N MET A 201 3.33 3.97 -14.54
CA MET A 201 2.22 4.92 -14.50
C MET A 201 2.73 6.36 -14.56
N LYS A 202 1.82 7.28 -14.88
CA LYS A 202 2.03 8.73 -14.80
C LYS A 202 0.76 9.40 -14.26
N VAL A 203 0.88 10.59 -13.73
CA VAL A 203 -0.22 11.53 -13.52
C VAL A 203 -0.63 12.14 -14.86
N THR A 204 -1.93 12.14 -15.15
CA THR A 204 -2.51 12.78 -16.34
C THR A 204 -2.93 14.22 -16.04
N GLY A 205 -3.13 15.03 -17.09
CA GLY A 205 -3.66 16.39 -16.93
C GLY A 205 -5.11 16.50 -16.42
N ASN A 206 -5.75 15.38 -16.11
CA ASN A 206 -7.04 15.32 -15.38
C ASN A 206 -6.85 15.03 -13.88
N HIS A 207 -5.61 14.93 -13.40
CA HIS A 207 -5.24 14.56 -12.02
C HIS A 207 -5.61 13.12 -11.65
N GLU A 208 -5.47 12.21 -12.61
CA GLU A 208 -5.67 10.75 -12.48
C GLU A 208 -4.38 9.99 -12.82
N LEU A 209 -4.13 8.84 -12.21
CA LEU A 209 -3.05 7.93 -12.66
C LEU A 209 -3.47 7.11 -13.89
N GLU A 210 -2.61 7.08 -14.90
CA GLU A 210 -2.75 6.23 -16.10
C GLU A 210 -1.57 5.25 -16.18
N THR A 211 -1.85 3.95 -16.30
CA THR A 211 -0.86 2.93 -16.63
C THR A 211 -0.40 3.09 -18.08
N ILE A 212 0.85 3.45 -18.29
CA ILE A 212 1.46 3.67 -19.62
C ILE A 212 2.13 2.42 -20.19
N ALA A 213 2.47 1.46 -19.33
CA ALA A 213 2.90 0.12 -19.73
C ALA A 213 2.76 -0.86 -18.55
N CYS A 214 2.51 -2.12 -18.88
CA CYS A 214 2.71 -3.25 -17.98
C CYS A 214 3.59 -4.25 -18.73
N ILE A 215 4.71 -4.62 -18.11
CA ILE A 215 5.66 -5.60 -18.65
C ILE A 215 5.53 -6.88 -17.84
N GLU A 216 5.15 -7.96 -18.50
CA GLU A 216 5.08 -9.29 -17.92
C GLU A 216 6.38 -10.04 -18.18
N ALA A 217 7.05 -10.49 -17.12
CA ALA A 217 8.26 -11.30 -17.17
C ALA A 217 7.94 -12.75 -16.77
N ARG A 218 8.08 -13.69 -17.70
CA ARG A 218 7.87 -15.14 -17.50
C ARG A 218 9.21 -15.85 -17.33
N PHE A 219 9.39 -16.55 -16.20
CA PHE A 219 10.61 -17.29 -15.86
C PHE A 219 10.50 -18.80 -16.19
N PHE A 220 9.72 -19.16 -17.21
CA PHE A 220 9.45 -20.54 -17.64
C PHE A 220 9.21 -20.63 -19.16
N ASP A 221 9.26 -21.84 -19.73
CA ASP A 221 8.82 -22.10 -21.10
C ASP A 221 7.31 -22.40 -21.12
N ASP A 222 6.52 -21.39 -21.49
CA ASP A 222 5.10 -21.49 -21.87
C ASP A 222 4.98 -22.27 -23.19
N LYS A 223 4.75 -23.58 -23.10
CA LYS A 223 4.71 -24.54 -24.22
C LYS A 223 3.36 -24.51 -24.92
N ASN A 224 2.29 -24.20 -24.19
CA ASN A 224 0.92 -24.27 -24.68
C ASN A 224 0.31 -22.89 -25.04
N GLY A 225 0.95 -21.78 -24.63
CA GLY A 225 0.60 -20.41 -24.97
C GLY A 225 -0.49 -19.80 -24.09
N ASN A 226 -0.74 -20.34 -22.90
CA ASN A 226 -1.79 -19.84 -22.00
C ASN A 226 -1.32 -18.75 -21.02
N GLY A 227 0.00 -18.49 -20.92
CA GLY A 227 0.59 -17.52 -20.01
C GLY A 227 0.60 -17.90 -18.54
N LEU A 228 0.35 -19.16 -18.21
CA LEU A 228 0.39 -19.71 -16.85
C LEU A 228 1.45 -20.81 -16.79
N ALA A 229 2.17 -20.90 -15.66
CA ALA A 229 3.15 -21.97 -15.47
C ALA A 229 2.42 -23.27 -15.11
N ASP A 230 2.19 -24.14 -16.10
CA ASP A 230 1.52 -25.42 -15.91
C ASP A 230 2.43 -26.49 -15.28
N GLN A 231 1.83 -27.56 -14.75
CA GLN A 231 2.55 -28.58 -13.98
C GLN A 231 3.67 -29.29 -14.75
N ASP A 232 3.56 -29.40 -16.08
CA ASP A 232 4.60 -29.94 -16.96
C ASP A 232 5.58 -28.86 -17.48
N GLU A 233 5.47 -27.63 -17.02
CA GLU A 233 6.35 -26.49 -17.34
C GLU A 233 7.13 -26.00 -16.11
N LEU A 234 6.73 -26.37 -14.88
CA LEU A 234 7.43 -25.99 -13.65
C LEU A 234 8.90 -26.44 -13.59
N ASP A 235 9.30 -27.47 -14.36
CA ASP A 235 10.69 -27.92 -14.48
C ASP A 235 11.53 -27.10 -15.48
N THR A 236 10.90 -26.20 -16.24
CA THR A 236 11.53 -25.28 -17.20
C THR A 236 11.93 -23.93 -16.60
N TYR A 237 11.90 -23.80 -15.27
CA TYR A 237 12.29 -22.57 -14.59
C TYR A 237 13.70 -22.10 -15.00
N THR A 238 13.80 -20.81 -15.32
CA THR A 238 15.03 -20.16 -15.81
C THR A 238 15.22 -18.82 -15.11
N GLU A 239 16.48 -18.44 -14.84
CA GLU A 239 16.81 -17.09 -14.33
C GLU A 239 16.65 -16.00 -15.41
N ASN A 240 16.66 -16.38 -16.68
CA ASN A 240 16.44 -15.48 -17.81
C ASN A 240 14.96 -15.47 -18.18
N ALA A 241 14.27 -14.36 -17.94
CA ALA A 241 12.86 -14.20 -18.32
C ALA A 241 12.69 -13.96 -19.82
N LYS A 242 11.53 -14.38 -20.34
CA LYS A 242 10.93 -13.80 -21.55
C LYS A 242 10.02 -12.65 -21.12
N TYR A 243 10.03 -11.56 -21.88
CA TYR A 243 9.28 -10.35 -21.54
C TYR A 243 8.17 -10.11 -22.54
N TYR A 244 7.01 -9.69 -22.05
CA TYR A 244 5.83 -9.43 -22.86
C TYR A 244 5.23 -8.07 -22.51
N LYS A 245 4.72 -7.37 -23.53
CA LYS A 245 3.92 -6.15 -23.38
C LYS A 245 2.71 -6.28 -24.29
N ASP A 246 1.51 -6.02 -23.77
CA ASP A 246 0.24 -6.17 -24.48
C ASP A 246 0.03 -7.55 -25.15
N GLY A 247 0.70 -8.59 -24.61
CA GLY A 247 0.70 -9.96 -25.14
C GLY A 247 1.76 -10.26 -26.22
N GLU A 248 2.50 -9.27 -26.70
CA GLU A 248 3.59 -9.45 -27.67
C GLU A 248 4.95 -9.57 -26.95
N GLU A 249 5.83 -10.47 -27.42
CA GLU A 249 7.18 -10.63 -26.84
C GLU A 249 8.06 -9.42 -27.18
N ILE A 250 8.71 -8.84 -26.18
CA ILE A 250 9.61 -7.69 -26.30
C ILE A 250 11.03 -8.05 -25.85
N THR A 251 12.00 -7.31 -26.38
CA THR A 251 13.42 -7.52 -26.06
C THR A 251 13.80 -6.94 -24.69
N ALA A 252 14.86 -7.47 -24.09
CA ALA A 252 15.44 -6.89 -22.86
C ALA A 252 15.92 -5.43 -23.05
N GLU A 253 16.26 -5.01 -24.27
CA GLU A 253 16.60 -3.61 -24.58
C GLU A 253 15.37 -2.70 -24.52
N GLU A 254 14.21 -3.17 -24.99
CA GLU A 254 12.92 -2.46 -24.86
C GLU A 254 12.50 -2.36 -23.40
N VAL A 255 12.65 -3.42 -22.60
CA VAL A 255 12.40 -3.39 -21.15
C VAL A 255 13.32 -2.38 -20.46
N ALA A 256 14.62 -2.40 -20.78
CA ALA A 256 15.59 -1.46 -20.21
C ALA A 256 15.25 0.02 -20.51
N SER A 257 14.52 0.30 -21.60
CA SER A 257 14.07 1.65 -21.93
C SER A 257 13.09 2.26 -20.91
N TYR A 258 12.45 1.44 -20.07
CA TYR A 258 11.57 1.86 -18.98
C TYR A 258 12.32 2.25 -17.68
N ASN A 259 13.61 1.93 -17.57
CA ASN A 259 14.44 2.45 -16.47
C ASN A 259 14.84 3.91 -16.78
N LYS A 260 14.17 4.88 -16.14
CA LYS A 260 14.42 6.32 -16.34
C LYS A 260 15.40 6.95 -15.32
N GLY A 261 15.99 6.16 -14.43
CA GLY A 261 16.98 6.64 -13.46
C GLY A 261 16.72 6.17 -12.02
N GLU A 262 17.22 6.97 -11.06
CA GLU A 262 17.07 6.68 -9.63
C GLU A 262 15.63 6.88 -9.16
N SER A 263 14.99 5.82 -8.67
CA SER A 263 13.67 5.85 -8.05
C SER A 263 13.74 6.10 -6.55
N ARG A 264 12.59 6.47 -5.97
CA ARG A 264 12.34 6.58 -4.54
C ARG A 264 10.98 5.98 -4.20
N GLU A 265 10.86 5.42 -3.01
CA GLU A 265 9.60 4.86 -2.51
C GLU A 265 8.56 5.97 -2.28
N VAL A 266 7.32 5.73 -2.69
CA VAL A 266 6.13 6.51 -2.31
C VAL A 266 5.76 6.09 -0.89
N ALA A 267 6.49 6.61 0.09
CA ALA A 267 6.30 6.31 1.50
C ALA A 267 6.39 7.56 2.38
N GLY A 268 5.68 7.51 3.52
CA GLY A 268 5.74 8.54 4.55
C GLY A 268 6.84 8.28 5.58
N SER A 269 7.38 9.35 6.15
CA SER A 269 8.27 9.29 7.33
C SER A 269 8.04 10.42 8.34
N LEU A 270 7.19 11.40 8.02
CA LEU A 270 6.87 12.54 8.86
C LEU A 270 5.62 12.25 9.69
N THR A 271 5.63 12.70 10.95
CA THR A 271 4.41 12.91 11.74
C THR A 271 3.60 14.10 11.21
N LEU A 272 2.36 14.29 11.69
CA LEU A 272 1.53 15.45 11.33
C LEU A 272 2.22 16.79 11.64
N ASP A 273 2.85 16.92 12.82
CA ASP A 273 3.55 18.15 13.21
C ASP A 273 4.76 18.42 12.31
N GLU A 274 5.50 17.39 11.90
CA GLU A 274 6.63 17.51 10.99
C GLU A 274 6.17 17.85 9.56
N LEU A 275 5.06 17.28 9.08
CA LEU A 275 4.42 17.65 7.81
C LEU A 275 4.01 19.13 7.82
N ILE A 276 3.29 19.58 8.85
CA ILE A 276 2.88 20.99 9.02
C ILE A 276 4.12 21.90 9.05
N ASN A 277 5.20 21.50 9.72
CA ASN A 277 6.45 22.27 9.74
C ASN A 277 7.17 22.31 8.39
N ALA A 278 7.15 21.23 7.60
CA ALA A 278 7.70 21.21 6.23
C ALA A 278 6.87 22.06 5.24
N MET A 279 5.59 22.27 5.53
CA MET A 279 4.69 23.11 4.74
C MET A 279 4.73 24.60 5.11
N LYS A 280 5.46 25.02 6.14
CA LYS A 280 5.71 26.45 6.44
C LYS A 280 6.70 27.10 5.45
#